data_AF-A0A965KVL8-F1
#
_entry.id   AF-A0A965KVL8-F1
#
_cell.length_a   1.000
_cell.length_b   1.000
_cell.length_c   1.000
_cell.angle_alpha   90.00
_cell.angle_beta   90.00
_cell.angle_gamma   90.00
#
_symmetry.space_group_name_H-M   'P 1'
#
loop_
_entity.id
_entity.type
_entity.pdbx_description
1 polymer ?
#
loop_
_entity_poly.entity_id
_entity_poly.type
_entity_poly.pdbx_seq_one_letter_code
_entity_poly.pdbx_strand_id
1 'polypeptide(L)' 'MSRIEVMKTYKLFINGAFVRSESGRSYEIKNSKGKFLANPAQASRKDLR' A
#
# COMPACT_ATOMS: atom_id res chain seq x y z
N MET A 1 7.79 22.32 14.76
CA MET A 1 8.13 20.88 14.71
C MET A 1 7.90 20.39 13.29
N SER A 2 8.95 19.97 12.58
CA SER A 2 8.84 19.41 11.22
C SER A 2 8.32 17.98 11.27
N ARG A 3 7.42 17.62 10.35
CA ARG A 3 6.82 16.29 10.30
C ARG A 3 7.85 15.30 9.74
N ILE A 4 8.16 14.25 10.49
CA ILE A 4 9.05 13.17 10.04
C ILE A 4 8.40 12.45 8.85
N GLU A 5 9.19 12.14 7.82
CA GLU A 5 8.72 11.31 6.71
C GLU A 5 8.59 9.87 7.18
N VAL A 6 7.35 9.40 7.28
CA VAL A 6 7.01 8.02 7.61
C VAL A 6 6.63 7.30 6.33
N MET A 7 7.40 6.28 5.96
CA MET A 7 7.05 5.38 4.86
C MET A 7 5.85 4.53 5.28
N LYS A 8 4.70 4.78 4.65
CA LYS A 8 3.46 4.05 4.96
C LYS A 8 3.25 2.89 3.99
N THR A 9 2.90 1.75 4.55
CA THR A 9 2.40 0.59 3.81
C THR A 9 0.90 0.53 3.96
N TYR A 10 0.16 0.74 2.86
CA TYR A 10 -1.30 0.77 2.89
C TYR A 10 -1.89 -0.63 2.70
N LYS A 11 -2.98 -0.91 3.42
CA LYS A 11 -3.74 -2.16 3.35
C LYS A 11 -4.85 -2.06 2.31
N LEU A 12 -5.32 -3.21 1.82
CA LEU A 12 -6.50 -3.29 0.97
C LEU A 12 -7.75 -3.05 1.81
N PHE A 13 -8.75 -2.40 1.24
CA PHE A 13 -10.07 -2.24 1.85
C PHE A 13 -11.04 -3.19 1.16
N ILE A 14 -11.38 -4.29 1.83
CA ILE A 14 -12.23 -5.37 1.30
C ILE A 14 -13.30 -5.68 2.34
N ASN A 15 -14.57 -5.70 1.91
CA ASN A 15 -15.73 -6.00 2.76
C ASN A 15 -15.78 -5.18 4.07
N GLY A 16 -15.42 -3.89 4.03
CA GLY A 16 -15.46 -3.03 5.21
C GLY A 16 -14.24 -3.13 6.13
N ALA A 17 -13.26 -3.98 5.81
CA ALA A 17 -12.08 -4.22 6.64
C ALA A 17 -10.76 -3.89 5.92
N PHE A 18 -9.76 -3.48 6.71
CA PHE A 18 -8.40 -3.25 6.23
C PHE A 18 -7.54 -4.50 6.38
N VAL A 19 -7.47 -5.28 5.30
CA VAL A 19 -6.76 -6.56 5.24
C VAL A 19 -5.45 -6.46 4.47
N ARG A 20 -4.52 -7.37 4.76
CA ARG A 20 -3.32 -7.53 3.93
C ARG A 20 -3.68 -8.38 2.71
N SER A 21 -3.02 -8.11 1.59
CA SER A 21 -3.05 -8.99 0.42
C SER A 21 -2.60 -10.40 0.83
N GLU A 22 -3.30 -11.41 0.34
CA GLU A 22 -2.96 -12.82 0.56
C GLU A 22 -1.53 -13.14 0.08
N SER A 23 -1.08 -12.48 -0.99
CA SER A 23 0.27 -12.69 -1.53
C SER A 23 1.38 -12.03 -0.70
N GLY A 24 1.02 -11.12 0.21
CA GLY A 24 1.97 -10.33 1.00
C GLY A 24 2.81 -9.33 0.19
N ARG A 25 2.57 -9.20 -1.12
CA ARG A 25 3.35 -8.33 -2.01
C ARG A 25 2.95 -6.87 -1.85
N SER A 26 3.93 -5.98 -2.03
CA SER A 26 3.73 -4.54 -2.14
C SER A 26 4.66 -3.98 -3.21
N TYR A 27 4.29 -2.86 -3.81
CA TYR A 27 5.11 -2.19 -4.82
C TYR A 27 5.29 -0.72 -4.48
N GLU A 28 6.40 -0.14 -4.92
CA GLU A 28 6.71 1.26 -4.68
C GLU A 28 5.89 2.16 -5.61
N ILE A 29 5.26 3.18 -5.03
CA ILE A 29 4.68 4.31 -5.79
C ILE A 29 5.56 5.53 -5.62
N LYS A 30 5.85 6.18 -6.75
CA LYS A 30 6.53 7.47 -6.82
C LYS A 30 5.56 8.55 -7.25
N ASN A 31 5.77 9.78 -6.78
CA ASN A 31 5.04 10.94 -7.28
C ASN A 31 5.52 11.33 -8.69
N SER A 32 4.86 12.31 -9.31
CA SER A 32 5.23 12.83 -10.65
C SER A 32 6.65 13.40 -10.74
N LYS A 33 7.29 13.69 -9.60
CA LYS A 33 8.67 14.17 -9.50
C LYS A 33 9.66 13.04 -9.16
N GLY A 34 9.23 11.78 -9.16
CA GLY A 34 10.06 10.61 -8.88
C GLY A 34 10.35 10.35 -7.40
N LYS A 35 9.77 11.12 -6.47
CA LYS A 35 9.95 10.91 -5.02
C LYS A 35 9.07 9.75 -4.53
N PHE A 36 9.62 8.89 -3.68
CA PHE A 36 8.89 7.84 -2.97
C PHE A 36 7.65 8.41 -2.27
N LEU A 37 6.50 7.76 -2.46
CA LEU A 37 5.24 8.15 -1.84
C LEU A 37 4.75 7.10 -0.84
N ALA A 38 4.64 5.84 -1.26
CA ALA A 38 4.16 4.75 -0.41
C ALA A 38 4.39 3.36 -1.02
N ASN A 39 4.20 2.33 -0.19
CA ASN A 39 4.16 0.92 -0.62
C ASN A 39 2.75 0.34 -0.42
N PRO A 40 1.79 0.54 -1.34
CA PRO A 40 0.51 -0.17 -1.27
C PRO A 40 0.67 -1.67 -1.48
N ALA A 41 -0.28 -2.43 -0.91
CA ALA A 41 -0.40 -3.86 -1.16
C ALA A 41 -0.73 -4.15 -2.63
N GLN A 42 -0.05 -5.14 -3.21
CA GLN A 42 -0.35 -5.68 -4.53
C GLN A 42 -1.38 -6.79 -4.37
N ALA A 43 -2.62 -6.54 -4.78
CA ALA A 43 -3.70 -7.51 -4.67
C ALA A 43 -3.43 -8.75 -5.55
N SER A 44 -3.70 -9.93 -4.99
CA SER A 44 -3.68 -11.21 -5.70
C SER A 44 -5.08 -11.53 -6.24
N ARG A 45 -5.20 -12.53 -7.12
CA ARG A 45 -6.51 -13.00 -7.62
C ARG A 45 -7.41 -13.55 -6.50
N LYS A 46 -6.85 -13.93 -5.35
CA LYS A 46 -7.63 -14.42 -4.21
C LYS A 46 -8.23 -13.28 -3.39
N ASP A 47 -7.59 -12.11 -3.39
CA ASP A 47 -8.11 -10.94 -2.67
C ASP A 47 -9.39 -10.37 -3.33
N LEU A 48 -9.65 -10.72 -4.59
CA LEU A 48 -10.83 -10.30 -5.35
C LEU A 48 -12.04 -11.22 -5.18
N ARG A 49 -11.84 -12.45 -4.65
CA ARG A 49 -12.92 -13.42 -4.45
C ARG A 49 -13.69 -13.12 -3.18
#